data_AF-A0A2V7FXH3-F1
#
_entry.id   AF-A0A2V7FXH3-F1
#
_cell.length_a   1.000
_cell.length_b   1.000
_cell.length_c   1.000
_cell.angle_alpha   90.00
_cell.angle_beta   90.00
_cell.angle_gamma   90.00
#
_symmetry.space_group_name_H-M   'P 1'
#
loop_
_entity.id
_entity.type
_entity.pdbx_description
1 polymer ?
#
loop_
_entity_poly.entity_id
_entity_poly.type
_entity_poly.pdbx_seq_one_letter_code
_entity_poly.pdbx_strand_id
1 'polypeptide(L)'
;MSTIISVHAREILDSRGNPTIEADVTLASGAAGRAAVPSGASTGEHEAVELRDGDQKRFLGKGVLEAVKNVNEVIGPRLEGMSAEEQIGVDYAMLELDGTPNKSHLGANAILSVSMAAARAAAQDAGLPLYRYLGGPVTNVLPVPMMNILNGGAHAANTVDFQEFMVVPIGAESFPEGLRIGVEVFHALKKVLAKRNLSTAVGDEGGFAPNLPSDEAALEAVMAAIDAAGYEPGKDVAIALDPAASEFFQDGCYVFKKSGAGTKTAEEMVALYKGWIDRYPIVSIEDGLAEDDWAGWAKLTEALSSRVQLVGDDLFCTNIERLDRGIEEGVANAILIKLNQIGSVTETLQCIEHARSNGYGAVISHRSGETEDTFIADLAVGAGVGQIKTGSASRTDRVAKYNQLLRIAEELGDVAYYPGRDLYGL
;
A
#
# COMPACT_ATOMS: atom_id res chain seq x y z
N MET A 1 5.09 -21.19 24.66
CA MET A 1 4.07 -22.26 24.42
C MET A 1 3.10 -21.62 23.47
N SER A 2 3.33 -21.84 22.18
CA SER A 2 2.74 -21.12 21.07
C SER A 2 1.31 -21.55 20.75
N THR A 3 0.72 -22.45 21.54
CA THR A 3 -0.66 -22.93 21.36
C THR A 3 -1.67 -21.79 21.54
N ILE A 4 -2.53 -21.59 20.55
CA ILE A 4 -3.63 -20.63 20.59
C ILE A 4 -4.68 -21.12 21.58
N ILE A 5 -5.04 -20.27 22.54
CA ILE A 5 -6.08 -20.55 23.55
C ILE A 5 -7.28 -19.61 23.46
N SER A 6 -7.14 -18.51 22.73
CA SER A 6 -8.24 -17.57 22.53
C SER A 6 -8.02 -16.76 21.26
N VAL A 7 -9.10 -16.60 20.49
CA VAL A 7 -9.21 -15.66 19.38
C VAL A 7 -10.47 -14.85 19.63
N HIS A 8 -10.37 -13.53 19.57
CA HIS A 8 -11.52 -12.67 19.79
C HIS A 8 -11.46 -11.44 18.89
N ALA A 9 -12.57 -11.10 18.25
CA ALA A 9 -12.70 -9.91 17.42
C ALA A 9 -13.74 -8.92 17.93
N ARG A 10 -13.55 -7.67 17.50
CA ARG A 10 -14.43 -6.52 17.76
C ARG A 10 -14.50 -5.58 16.56
N GLU A 11 -15.59 -4.82 16.49
CA GLU A 11 -15.77 -3.73 15.54
C GLU A 11 -15.11 -2.46 16.11
N ILE A 12 -14.22 -1.84 15.32
CA ILE A 12 -13.59 -0.55 15.58
C ILE A 12 -13.83 0.39 14.38
N LEU A 13 -13.21 1.58 14.36
CA LEU A 13 -13.31 2.53 13.24
C LEU A 13 -11.97 2.69 12.51
N ASP A 14 -12.03 2.78 11.19
CA ASP A 14 -10.90 3.19 10.34
C ASP A 14 -10.70 4.72 10.36
N SER A 15 -9.66 5.19 9.67
CA SER A 15 -9.27 6.59 9.62
C SER A 15 -10.24 7.50 8.84
N ARG A 16 -11.23 6.89 8.17
CA ARG A 16 -12.35 7.58 7.49
C ARG A 16 -13.64 7.51 8.31
N GLY A 17 -13.60 6.88 9.49
CA GLY A 17 -14.76 6.71 10.38
C GLY A 17 -15.73 5.62 9.94
N ASN A 18 -15.33 4.72 9.02
CA ASN A 18 -16.11 3.53 8.70
C ASN A 18 -15.74 2.39 9.66
N PRO A 19 -16.67 1.47 9.96
CA PRO A 19 -16.35 0.28 10.72
C PRO A 19 -15.27 -0.57 10.04
N THR A 20 -14.40 -1.16 10.86
CA THR A 20 -13.49 -2.24 10.48
C THR A 20 -13.34 -3.23 11.64
N ILE A 21 -12.64 -4.33 11.41
CA ILE A 21 -12.43 -5.40 12.37
C ILE A 21 -11.04 -5.35 13.00
N GLU A 22 -10.98 -5.60 14.30
CA GLU A 22 -9.76 -5.85 15.07
C GLU A 22 -9.87 -7.22 15.75
N ALA A 23 -8.81 -8.02 15.69
CA ALA A 23 -8.73 -9.31 16.36
C ALA A 23 -7.56 -9.36 17.35
N ASP A 24 -7.78 -10.02 18.48
CA ASP A 24 -6.78 -10.44 19.45
C ASP A 24 -6.60 -11.96 19.38
N VAL A 25 -5.36 -12.44 19.34
CA VAL A 25 -4.98 -13.86 19.48
C VAL A 25 -4.12 -13.99 20.71
N THR A 26 -4.49 -14.88 21.65
CA THR A 26 -3.75 -15.15 22.90
C THR A 26 -3.27 -16.59 22.93
N LEU A 27 -2.02 -16.80 23.33
CA LEU A 27 -1.35 -18.09 23.40
C LEU A 27 -1.26 -18.60 24.84
N ALA A 28 -1.02 -19.90 25.00
CA ALA A 28 -0.90 -20.56 26.30
C ALA A 28 0.26 -20.04 27.17
N SER A 29 1.26 -19.40 26.57
CA SER A 29 2.32 -18.69 27.29
C SER A 29 1.90 -17.35 27.91
N GLY A 30 0.74 -16.83 27.51
CA GLY A 30 0.33 -15.46 27.79
C GLY A 30 0.78 -14.43 26.76
N ALA A 31 1.55 -14.82 25.74
CA ALA A 31 1.80 -13.98 24.57
C ALA A 31 0.48 -13.68 23.85
N ALA A 32 0.33 -12.47 23.32
CA ALA A 32 -0.84 -12.03 22.59
C ALA A 32 -0.47 -11.08 21.45
N GLY A 33 -1.21 -11.17 20.36
CA GLY A 33 -1.12 -10.29 19.22
C GLY A 33 -2.45 -9.64 18.93
N ARG A 34 -2.42 -8.40 18.45
CA ARG A 34 -3.58 -7.62 18.04
C ARG A 34 -3.36 -7.10 16.64
N ALA A 35 -4.37 -7.19 15.79
CA ALA A 35 -4.30 -6.59 14.48
C ALA A 35 -5.65 -6.05 14.00
N ALA A 36 -5.60 -4.91 13.32
CA ALA A 36 -6.77 -4.29 12.70
C ALA A 36 -6.62 -4.21 11.18
N VAL A 37 -7.72 -4.40 10.46
CA VAL A 37 -7.70 -4.53 9.00
C VAL A 37 -7.97 -3.18 8.31
N PRO A 38 -7.15 -2.75 7.35
CA PRO A 38 -7.44 -1.55 6.56
C PRO A 38 -8.50 -1.83 5.48
N SER A 39 -9.07 -0.79 4.89
CA SER A 39 -10.11 -0.88 3.86
C SER A 39 -9.87 0.13 2.72
N GLY A 40 -10.13 -0.29 1.48
CA GLY A 40 -9.96 0.54 0.27
C GLY A 40 -11.05 1.60 0.07
N ALA A 41 -10.79 2.59 -0.78
CA ALA A 41 -11.80 3.51 -1.33
C ALA A 41 -12.25 3.00 -2.69
N SER A 42 -11.28 2.78 -3.57
CA SER A 42 -11.41 1.94 -4.74
C SER A 42 -10.93 0.52 -4.40
N THR A 43 -11.62 -0.46 -4.96
CA THR A 43 -11.34 -1.89 -4.81
C THR A 43 -11.35 -2.48 -6.20
N GLY A 44 -10.24 -3.09 -6.63
CA GLY A 44 -10.18 -3.80 -7.90
C GLY A 44 -11.21 -4.93 -7.94
N GLU A 45 -11.72 -5.25 -9.13
CA GLU A 45 -12.83 -6.21 -9.30
C GLU A 45 -12.45 -7.64 -8.86
N HIS A 46 -11.15 -7.90 -8.72
CA HIS A 46 -10.57 -9.21 -8.43
C HIS A 46 -9.99 -9.34 -7.01
N GLU A 47 -10.22 -8.37 -6.12
CA GLU A 47 -9.82 -8.44 -4.71
C GLU A 47 -10.61 -9.52 -3.94
N ALA A 48 -10.00 -10.04 -2.86
CA ALA A 48 -10.71 -10.80 -1.85
C ALA A 48 -11.78 -9.93 -1.18
N VAL A 49 -12.90 -10.54 -0.80
CA VAL A 49 -14.12 -9.80 -0.42
C VAL A 49 -14.05 -9.33 1.03
N GLU A 50 -14.12 -8.02 1.24
CA GLU A 50 -14.42 -7.43 2.55
C GLU A 50 -15.90 -7.68 2.91
N LEU A 51 -16.18 -8.40 3.99
CA LEU A 51 -17.55 -8.67 4.42
C LEU A 51 -18.11 -7.49 5.22
N ARG A 52 -19.22 -6.92 4.73
CA ARG A 52 -19.98 -5.80 5.30
C ARG A 52 -21.43 -6.22 5.58
N ASP A 53 -22.03 -5.69 6.64
CA ASP A 53 -23.36 -6.08 7.12
C ASP A 53 -24.51 -5.68 6.19
N GLY A 54 -24.37 -4.60 5.41
CA GLY A 54 -25.43 -4.07 4.56
C GLY A 54 -26.62 -3.41 5.30
N ASP A 55 -26.63 -3.42 6.63
CA ASP A 55 -27.69 -2.79 7.44
C ASP A 55 -27.62 -1.26 7.40
N GLN A 56 -28.48 -0.64 6.60
CA GLN A 56 -28.56 0.81 6.42
C GLN A 56 -28.79 1.60 7.73
N LYS A 57 -29.28 0.95 8.80
CA LYS A 57 -29.48 1.60 10.10
C LYS A 57 -28.19 1.77 10.89
N ARG A 58 -27.11 1.05 10.55
CA ARG A 58 -25.82 1.09 11.24
C ARG A 58 -24.73 1.48 10.25
N PHE A 59 -24.05 2.59 10.52
CA PHE A 59 -22.94 3.07 9.71
C PHE A 59 -23.23 3.09 8.20
N LEU A 60 -24.48 3.41 7.81
CA LEU A 60 -24.91 3.47 6.40
C LEU A 60 -24.71 2.15 5.64
N GLY A 61 -24.87 1.00 6.31
CA GLY A 61 -24.65 -0.33 5.72
C GLY A 61 -23.22 -0.85 5.81
N LYS A 62 -22.29 -0.06 6.39
CA LYS A 62 -20.86 -0.40 6.43
C LYS A 62 -20.40 -1.13 7.70
N GLY A 63 -21.33 -1.57 8.55
CA GLY A 63 -21.02 -2.39 9.73
C GLY A 63 -20.25 -3.67 9.36
N VAL A 64 -19.52 -4.23 10.32
CA VAL A 64 -18.72 -5.47 10.13
C VAL A 64 -19.04 -6.53 11.21
N LEU A 65 -20.24 -6.51 11.79
CA LEU A 65 -20.61 -7.45 12.84
C LEU A 65 -20.66 -8.89 12.36
N GLU A 66 -21.01 -9.16 11.11
CA GLU A 66 -20.98 -10.54 10.59
C GLU A 66 -19.55 -11.06 10.50
N ALA A 67 -18.59 -10.23 10.05
CA ALA A 67 -17.16 -10.59 10.06
C ALA A 67 -16.64 -10.81 11.49
N VAL A 68 -17.02 -9.95 12.44
CA VAL A 68 -16.67 -10.11 13.87
C VAL A 68 -17.25 -11.39 14.45
N LYS A 69 -18.49 -11.73 14.10
CA LYS A 69 -19.16 -12.96 14.50
C LYS A 69 -18.45 -14.18 13.91
N ASN A 70 -18.07 -14.14 12.63
CA ASN A 70 -17.30 -15.20 11.97
C ASN A 70 -15.98 -15.46 12.69
N VAL A 71 -15.27 -14.42 13.15
CA VAL A 71 -14.07 -14.62 13.97
C VAL A 71 -14.40 -15.29 15.30
N ASN A 72 -15.37 -14.77 16.04
CA ASN A 72 -15.66 -15.21 17.41
C ASN A 72 -16.32 -16.60 17.48
N GLU A 73 -17.19 -16.94 16.54
CA GLU A 73 -18.04 -18.14 16.59
C GLU A 73 -17.56 -19.27 15.67
N VAL A 74 -16.74 -18.96 14.66
CA VAL A 74 -16.33 -19.94 13.63
C VAL A 74 -14.81 -20.11 13.56
N ILE A 75 -14.06 -19.04 13.29
CA ILE A 75 -12.59 -19.09 13.16
C ILE A 75 -11.92 -19.42 14.50
N GLY A 76 -12.28 -18.71 15.56
CA GLY A 76 -11.67 -18.89 16.88
C GLY A 76 -11.74 -20.34 17.39
N PRO A 77 -12.93 -20.96 17.43
CA PRO A 77 -13.06 -22.37 17.80
C PRO A 77 -12.26 -23.34 16.91
N ARG A 78 -12.09 -23.02 15.62
CA ARG A 78 -11.31 -23.85 14.70
C ARG A 78 -9.80 -23.79 14.97
N LEU A 79 -9.29 -22.65 15.44
CA LEU A 79 -7.87 -22.42 15.68
C LEU A 79 -7.41 -22.77 17.10
N GLU A 80 -8.34 -22.93 18.05
CA GLU A 80 -8.01 -23.34 19.42
C GLU A 80 -7.21 -24.66 19.43
N GLY A 81 -6.07 -24.65 20.12
CA GLY A 81 -5.15 -25.79 20.19
C GLY A 81 -4.11 -25.86 19.07
N MET A 82 -4.22 -25.05 18.01
CA MET A 82 -3.18 -24.94 16.98
C MET A 82 -1.98 -24.12 17.48
N SER A 83 -0.80 -24.35 16.91
CA SER A 83 0.39 -23.53 17.19
C SER A 83 0.37 -22.26 16.33
N ALA A 84 0.51 -21.09 16.95
CA ALA A 84 0.64 -19.82 16.23
C ALA A 84 1.97 -19.67 15.47
N GLU A 85 2.99 -20.46 15.81
CA GLU A 85 4.27 -20.49 15.07
C GLU A 85 4.10 -21.15 13.68
N GLU A 86 3.07 -21.97 13.50
CA GLU A 86 2.73 -22.60 12.22
C GLU A 86 1.85 -21.67 11.38
N GLN A 87 2.35 -20.47 11.05
CA GLN A 87 1.59 -19.42 10.34
C GLN A 87 0.87 -19.95 9.08
N ILE A 88 1.58 -20.75 8.28
CA ILE A 88 1.04 -21.40 7.08
C ILE A 88 -0.14 -22.32 7.44
N GLY A 89 -0.01 -23.11 8.52
CA GLY A 89 -1.07 -24.00 8.99
C GLY A 89 -2.29 -23.24 9.52
N VAL A 90 -2.07 -22.16 10.27
CA VAL A 90 -3.14 -21.26 10.76
C VAL A 90 -3.89 -20.63 9.59
N ASP A 91 -3.18 -20.05 8.63
CA ASP A 91 -3.78 -19.40 7.47
C ASP A 91 -4.56 -20.41 6.61
N TYR A 92 -3.96 -21.56 6.26
CA TYR A 92 -4.68 -22.57 5.47
C TYR A 92 -5.88 -23.18 6.20
N ALA A 93 -5.85 -23.31 7.53
CA ALA A 93 -7.01 -23.74 8.29
C ALA A 93 -8.19 -22.76 8.18
N MET A 94 -7.93 -21.45 8.12
CA MET A 94 -8.96 -20.43 7.88
C MET A 94 -9.45 -20.44 6.43
N LEU A 95 -8.54 -20.62 5.46
CA LEU A 95 -8.89 -20.71 4.03
C LEU A 95 -9.77 -21.93 3.73
N GLU A 96 -9.43 -23.09 4.30
CA GLU A 96 -10.23 -24.32 4.20
C GLU A 96 -11.61 -24.13 4.85
N LEU A 97 -11.67 -23.45 5.99
CA LEU A 97 -12.90 -23.18 6.71
C LEU A 97 -13.84 -22.24 5.94
N ASP A 98 -13.28 -21.26 5.25
CA ASP A 98 -14.03 -20.38 4.35
C ASP A 98 -14.57 -21.14 3.13
N GLY A 99 -13.68 -21.87 2.44
CA GLY A 99 -14.03 -22.73 1.31
C GLY A 99 -14.34 -22.00 0.00
N THR A 100 -14.15 -20.69 -0.08
CA THR A 100 -14.38 -19.89 -1.31
C THR A 100 -13.07 -19.30 -1.83
N PRO A 101 -12.92 -19.12 -3.16
CA PRO A 101 -11.68 -18.62 -3.76
C PRO A 101 -11.36 -17.16 -3.36
N ASN A 102 -12.39 -16.37 -3.03
CA ASN A 102 -12.27 -14.95 -2.73
C ASN A 102 -12.60 -14.61 -1.26
N LYS A 103 -12.64 -15.60 -0.37
CA LYS A 103 -12.89 -15.43 1.07
C LYS A 103 -14.24 -14.79 1.39
N SER A 104 -15.23 -14.99 0.52
CA SER A 104 -16.54 -14.32 0.60
C SER A 104 -17.47 -14.90 1.66
N HIS A 105 -17.19 -16.11 2.17
CA HIS A 105 -18.02 -16.74 3.17
C HIS A 105 -17.73 -16.20 4.58
N LEU A 106 -16.46 -16.13 4.98
CA LEU A 106 -16.05 -15.61 6.28
C LEU A 106 -15.70 -14.12 6.24
N GLY A 107 -15.28 -13.62 5.06
CA GLY A 107 -14.76 -12.27 4.85
C GLY A 107 -13.23 -12.24 4.92
N ALA A 108 -12.60 -11.66 3.90
CA ALA A 108 -11.15 -11.46 3.87
C ALA A 108 -10.65 -10.61 5.05
N ASN A 109 -11.47 -9.67 5.52
CA ASN A 109 -11.23 -8.88 6.72
C ASN A 109 -11.24 -9.73 8.00
N ALA A 110 -12.12 -10.73 8.12
CA ALA A 110 -12.11 -11.66 9.25
C ALA A 110 -10.81 -12.49 9.27
N ILE A 111 -10.46 -13.12 8.15
CA ILE A 111 -9.28 -13.98 8.02
C ILE A 111 -7.99 -13.18 8.27
N LEU A 112 -7.85 -12.02 7.62
CA LEU A 112 -6.63 -11.23 7.74
C LEU A 112 -6.39 -10.71 9.16
N SER A 113 -7.45 -10.29 9.86
CA SER A 113 -7.34 -9.80 11.25
C SER A 113 -6.71 -10.86 12.17
N VAL A 114 -7.14 -12.11 12.04
CA VAL A 114 -6.64 -13.24 12.83
C VAL A 114 -5.24 -13.65 12.36
N SER A 115 -5.00 -13.67 11.04
CA SER A 115 -3.71 -14.01 10.44
C SER A 115 -2.58 -13.09 10.95
N MET A 116 -2.80 -11.78 10.94
CA MET A 116 -1.84 -10.79 11.44
C MET A 116 -1.69 -10.84 12.97
N ALA A 117 -2.79 -11.04 13.69
CA ALA A 117 -2.75 -11.16 15.15
C ALA A 117 -1.99 -12.42 15.59
N ALA A 118 -2.15 -13.55 14.90
CA ALA A 118 -1.39 -14.77 15.15
C ALA A 118 0.11 -14.57 14.92
N ALA A 119 0.51 -13.92 13.82
CA ALA A 119 1.91 -13.60 13.54
C ALA A 119 2.54 -12.74 14.65
N ARG A 120 1.81 -11.71 15.13
CA ARG A 120 2.25 -10.87 16.25
C ARG A 120 2.36 -11.65 17.57
N ALA A 121 1.39 -12.51 17.86
CA ALA A 121 1.40 -13.35 19.06
C ALA A 121 2.59 -14.32 19.06
N ALA A 122 2.86 -14.95 17.91
CA ALA A 122 3.99 -15.86 17.74
C ALA A 122 5.33 -15.13 17.82
N ALA A 123 5.47 -13.95 17.21
CA ALA A 123 6.66 -13.10 17.37
C ALA A 123 6.92 -12.76 18.84
N GLN A 124 5.86 -12.44 19.60
CA GLN A 124 5.98 -12.18 21.02
C GLN A 124 6.37 -13.42 21.84
N ASP A 125 5.80 -14.62 21.56
CA ASP A 125 6.20 -15.87 22.23
C ASP A 125 7.67 -16.21 21.96
N ALA A 126 8.14 -15.96 20.73
CA ALA A 126 9.53 -16.14 20.32
C ALA A 126 10.49 -15.09 20.90
N GLY A 127 9.98 -14.02 21.51
CA GLY A 127 10.79 -12.89 21.99
C GLY A 127 11.48 -12.12 20.85
N LEU A 128 10.88 -12.10 19.67
CA LEU A 128 11.38 -11.41 18.48
C LEU A 128 10.48 -10.22 18.11
N PRO A 129 11.06 -9.12 17.59
CA PRO A 129 10.25 -8.12 16.91
C PRO A 129 9.63 -8.74 15.64
N LEU A 130 8.45 -8.24 15.24
CA LEU A 130 7.68 -8.83 14.15
C LEU A 130 8.47 -8.89 12.83
N TYR A 131 9.21 -7.83 12.47
CA TYR A 131 10.02 -7.84 11.24
C TYR A 131 11.06 -8.98 11.21
N ARG A 132 11.71 -9.32 12.34
CA ARG A 132 12.65 -10.46 12.40
C ARG A 132 11.93 -11.79 12.39
N TYR A 133 10.77 -11.88 13.04
CA TYR A 133 9.96 -13.09 13.01
C TYR A 133 9.52 -13.43 11.58
N LEU A 134 9.12 -12.42 10.80
CA LEU A 134 8.70 -12.60 9.40
C LEU A 134 9.88 -12.83 8.44
N GLY A 135 11.00 -12.12 8.63
CA GLY A 135 12.10 -12.10 7.66
C GLY A 135 13.31 -12.98 7.99
N GLY A 136 13.44 -13.41 9.24
CA GLY A 136 14.58 -14.19 9.70
C GLY A 136 15.80 -13.36 10.12
N PRO A 137 16.97 -14.02 10.28
CA PRO A 137 18.11 -13.44 11.00
C PRO A 137 18.92 -12.39 10.21
N VAL A 138 18.76 -12.32 8.88
CA VAL A 138 19.52 -11.41 8.01
C VAL A 138 18.72 -10.18 7.58
N THR A 139 17.51 -10.01 8.13
CA THR A 139 16.62 -8.91 7.79
C THR A 139 17.17 -7.57 8.28
N ASN A 140 17.53 -6.71 7.34
CA ASN A 140 18.08 -5.39 7.66
C ASN A 140 17.72 -4.27 6.65
N VAL A 141 16.90 -4.56 5.63
CA VAL A 141 16.55 -3.58 4.59
C VAL A 141 15.40 -2.70 5.06
N LEU A 142 15.63 -1.39 5.16
CA LEU A 142 14.61 -0.38 5.39
C LEU A 142 14.06 0.12 4.05
N PRO A 143 12.75 0.32 3.92
CA PRO A 143 12.15 0.70 2.65
C PRO A 143 12.36 2.18 2.32
N VAL A 144 12.58 2.48 1.04
CA VAL A 144 12.46 3.83 0.47
C VAL A 144 10.96 4.18 0.42
N PRO A 145 10.51 5.24 1.11
CA PRO A 145 9.10 5.59 1.14
C PRO A 145 8.70 6.36 -0.13
N MET A 146 7.62 5.93 -0.77
CA MET A 146 6.87 6.74 -1.74
C MET A 146 5.83 7.56 -0.97
N MET A 147 6.12 8.84 -0.77
CA MET A 147 5.32 9.70 0.10
C MET A 147 4.34 10.54 -0.71
N ASN A 148 3.05 10.23 -0.64
CA ASN A 148 2.00 11.00 -1.32
C ASN A 148 1.89 12.40 -0.70
N ILE A 149 2.22 13.45 -1.44
CA ILE A 149 2.16 14.84 -0.94
C ILE A 149 1.07 15.67 -1.63
N LEU A 150 0.48 15.18 -2.73
CA LEU A 150 -0.57 15.85 -3.47
C LEU A 150 -1.54 14.82 -4.07
N ASN A 151 -2.82 15.03 -3.80
CA ASN A 151 -3.94 14.17 -4.20
C ASN A 151 -4.74 14.76 -5.36
N GLY A 152 -5.22 13.90 -6.23
CA GLY A 152 -6.30 14.14 -7.19
C GLY A 152 -7.27 12.95 -7.21
N GLY A 153 -7.84 12.63 -8.38
CA GLY A 153 -8.60 11.39 -8.58
C GLY A 153 -9.72 11.16 -7.55
N ALA A 154 -9.98 9.90 -7.19
CA ALA A 154 -11.03 9.57 -6.23
C ALA A 154 -10.74 10.11 -4.81
N HIS A 155 -9.47 10.38 -4.48
CA HIS A 155 -9.04 10.83 -3.15
C HIS A 155 -9.29 12.31 -2.86
N ALA A 156 -9.69 13.10 -3.86
CA ALA A 156 -9.89 14.54 -3.71
C ALA A 156 -11.06 15.10 -4.54
N ALA A 157 -11.83 16.00 -3.93
CA ALA A 157 -12.81 16.83 -4.63
C ALA A 157 -12.14 18.07 -5.25
N ASN A 158 -11.20 17.85 -6.19
CA ASN A 158 -10.46 18.89 -6.90
C ASN A 158 -10.44 18.66 -8.43
N THR A 159 -9.65 19.45 -9.14
CA THR A 159 -9.51 19.46 -10.61
C THR A 159 -8.37 18.61 -11.16
N VAL A 160 -7.74 17.76 -10.35
CA VAL A 160 -6.61 16.90 -10.75
C VAL A 160 -7.15 15.49 -11.04
N ASP A 161 -6.85 14.95 -12.23
CA ASP A 161 -7.36 13.64 -12.65
C ASP A 161 -6.56 12.50 -12.00
N PHE A 162 -5.23 12.61 -11.96
CA PHE A 162 -4.36 11.59 -11.36
C PHE A 162 -4.53 11.52 -9.85
N GLN A 163 -4.51 10.30 -9.29
CA GLN A 163 -4.83 10.08 -7.88
C GLN A 163 -3.74 10.58 -6.93
N GLU A 164 -2.47 10.26 -7.17
CA GLU A 164 -1.37 10.62 -6.27
C GLU A 164 -0.10 11.09 -6.99
N PHE A 165 0.52 12.11 -6.41
CA PHE A 165 1.84 12.60 -6.77
C PHE A 165 2.74 12.48 -5.53
N MET A 166 3.71 11.57 -5.64
CA MET A 166 4.54 11.15 -4.53
C MET A 166 5.97 11.67 -4.67
N VAL A 167 6.61 11.96 -3.55
CA VAL A 167 8.06 12.19 -3.48
C VAL A 167 8.78 10.98 -2.92
N VAL A 168 9.94 10.70 -3.50
CA VAL A 168 10.76 9.53 -3.19
C VAL A 168 12.15 10.01 -2.80
N PRO A 169 12.55 9.95 -1.51
CA PRO A 169 13.83 10.47 -1.03
C PRO A 169 14.98 9.52 -1.33
N ILE A 170 15.32 9.41 -2.62
CA ILE A 170 16.29 8.45 -3.15
C ILE A 170 17.74 8.75 -2.74
N GLY A 171 18.08 9.99 -2.44
CA GLY A 171 19.46 10.40 -2.12
C GLY A 171 19.84 10.31 -0.64
N ALA A 172 18.93 9.86 0.24
CA ALA A 172 19.23 9.71 1.66
C ALA A 172 20.11 8.48 1.93
N GLU A 173 20.91 8.53 3.01
CA GLU A 173 21.76 7.40 3.44
C GLU A 173 21.06 6.48 4.43
N SER A 174 19.92 6.89 4.98
CA SER A 174 19.17 6.15 5.97
C SER A 174 17.67 6.47 5.91
N PHE A 175 16.83 5.57 6.44
CA PHE A 175 15.40 5.81 6.52
C PHE A 175 15.03 7.07 7.34
N PRO A 176 15.62 7.34 8.54
CA PRO A 176 15.33 8.56 9.28
C PRO A 176 15.64 9.84 8.49
N GLU A 177 16.73 9.84 7.72
CA GLU A 177 17.07 10.95 6.85
C GLU A 177 16.08 11.07 5.68
N GLY A 178 15.79 9.96 4.98
CA GLY A 178 14.85 9.97 3.86
C GLY A 178 13.47 10.47 4.27
N LEU A 179 12.97 10.01 5.42
CA LEU A 179 11.71 10.49 5.99
C LEU A 179 11.76 12.00 6.28
N ARG A 180 12.85 12.50 6.88
CA ARG A 180 13.03 13.93 7.16
C ARG A 180 12.99 14.76 5.86
N ILE A 181 13.69 14.32 4.81
CA ILE A 181 13.68 14.97 3.49
C ILE A 181 12.24 15.08 2.97
N GLY A 182 11.50 13.97 2.93
CA GLY A 182 10.11 13.97 2.46
C GLY A 182 9.17 14.86 3.29
N VAL A 183 9.35 14.90 4.62
CA VAL A 183 8.59 15.78 5.54
C VAL A 183 8.89 17.26 5.26
N GLU A 184 10.16 17.62 5.04
CA GLU A 184 10.56 18.99 4.71
C GLU A 184 9.97 19.44 3.36
N VAL A 185 9.99 18.56 2.34
CA VAL A 185 9.35 18.80 1.04
C VAL A 185 7.84 18.97 1.19
N PHE A 186 7.16 18.14 1.98
CA PHE A 186 5.73 18.30 2.27
C PHE A 186 5.42 19.67 2.90
N HIS A 187 6.20 20.11 3.88
CA HIS A 187 6.02 21.44 4.48
C HIS A 187 6.39 22.59 3.55
N ALA A 188 7.36 22.40 2.65
CA ALA A 188 7.66 23.36 1.59
C ALA A 188 6.50 23.48 0.59
N LEU A 189 5.90 22.35 0.18
CA LEU A 189 4.72 22.33 -0.69
C LEU A 189 3.57 23.11 -0.08
N LYS A 190 3.30 22.95 1.22
CA LYS A 190 2.28 23.75 1.93
C LYS A 190 2.48 25.25 1.73
N LYS A 191 3.72 25.73 1.82
CA LYS A 191 4.08 27.15 1.62
C LYS A 191 3.93 27.56 0.15
N VAL A 192 4.33 26.71 -0.80
CA VAL A 192 4.18 26.95 -2.24
C VAL A 192 2.70 27.11 -2.60
N LEU A 193 1.84 26.20 -2.14
CA LEU A 193 0.40 26.25 -2.38
C LEU A 193 -0.24 27.49 -1.74
N ALA A 194 0.11 27.80 -0.49
CA ALA A 194 -0.41 28.99 0.20
C ALA A 194 -0.04 30.30 -0.51
N LYS A 195 1.19 30.43 -1.03
CA LYS A 195 1.63 31.59 -1.82
C LYS A 195 0.83 31.75 -3.12
N ARG A 196 0.35 30.64 -3.69
CA ARG A 196 -0.52 30.61 -4.88
C ARG A 196 -2.01 30.75 -4.51
N ASN A 197 -2.34 31.00 -3.23
CA ASN A 197 -3.70 31.09 -2.70
C ASN A 197 -4.54 29.81 -2.97
N LEU A 198 -3.88 28.65 -2.93
CA LEU A 198 -4.50 27.34 -3.11
C LEU A 198 -4.80 26.69 -1.75
N SER A 199 -5.75 25.75 -1.73
CA SER A 199 -6.09 24.98 -0.54
C SER A 199 -4.88 24.20 -0.01
N THR A 200 -4.74 24.16 1.31
CA THR A 200 -3.78 23.30 2.03
C THR A 200 -4.50 22.30 2.94
N ALA A 201 -5.79 22.07 2.68
CA ALA A 201 -6.51 20.94 3.25
C ALA A 201 -5.94 19.63 2.70
N VAL A 202 -6.02 18.58 3.53
CA VAL A 202 -5.47 17.27 3.20
C VAL A 202 -6.59 16.29 2.85
N GLY A 203 -6.30 15.37 1.94
CA GLY A 203 -7.19 14.24 1.60
C GLY A 203 -7.06 13.08 2.59
N ASP A 204 -7.61 11.91 2.21
CA ASP A 204 -7.62 10.70 3.04
C ASP A 204 -6.21 10.21 3.40
N GLU A 205 -5.23 10.45 2.52
CA GLU A 205 -3.84 10.01 2.67
C GLU A 205 -2.92 11.08 3.27
N GLY A 206 -3.48 12.24 3.62
CA GLY A 206 -2.72 13.32 4.28
C GLY A 206 -1.97 14.26 3.33
N GLY A 207 -1.94 13.98 2.02
CA GLY A 207 -1.41 14.89 0.99
C GLY A 207 -2.38 16.04 0.69
N PHE A 208 -1.91 17.13 0.10
CA PHE A 208 -2.75 18.29 -0.20
C PHE A 208 -3.68 18.04 -1.40
N ALA A 209 -4.87 18.62 -1.39
CA ALA A 209 -5.85 18.50 -2.48
C ALA A 209 -6.20 19.88 -3.10
N PRO A 210 -5.25 20.60 -3.72
CA PRO A 210 -5.52 21.89 -4.35
C PRO A 210 -6.26 21.73 -5.68
N ASN A 211 -6.95 22.79 -6.12
CA ASN A 211 -7.38 22.91 -7.51
C ASN A 211 -6.19 23.37 -8.36
N LEU A 212 -5.86 22.60 -9.39
CA LEU A 212 -4.79 22.88 -10.33
C LEU A 212 -5.31 22.82 -11.78
N PRO A 213 -4.71 23.59 -12.70
CA PRO A 213 -5.20 23.67 -14.07
C PRO A 213 -4.92 22.40 -14.91
N SER A 214 -4.00 21.54 -14.47
CA SER A 214 -3.66 20.27 -15.12
C SER A 214 -2.91 19.36 -14.17
N ASP A 215 -2.79 18.08 -14.51
CA ASP A 215 -1.93 17.12 -13.81
C ASP A 215 -0.44 17.51 -13.90
N GLU A 216 -0.01 18.09 -15.03
CA GLU A 216 1.37 18.60 -15.15
C GLU A 216 1.64 19.77 -14.18
N ALA A 217 0.64 20.62 -13.89
CA ALA A 217 0.78 21.66 -12.88
C ALA A 217 0.97 21.09 -11.45
N ALA A 218 0.54 19.85 -11.20
CA ALA A 218 0.84 19.15 -9.95
C ALA A 218 2.32 18.74 -9.89
N LEU A 219 2.88 18.19 -10.98
CA LEU A 219 4.32 17.92 -11.11
C LEU A 219 5.14 19.19 -10.91
N GLU A 220 4.77 20.31 -11.54
CA GLU A 220 5.44 21.60 -11.35
C GLU A 220 5.38 22.10 -9.89
N ALA A 221 4.26 21.85 -9.19
CA ALA A 221 4.14 22.20 -7.78
C ALA A 221 5.04 21.33 -6.89
N VAL A 222 5.16 20.04 -7.19
CA VAL A 222 6.08 19.10 -6.51
C VAL A 222 7.54 19.52 -6.74
N MET A 223 7.94 19.79 -7.98
CA MET A 223 9.29 20.28 -8.31
C MET A 223 9.62 21.57 -7.55
N ALA A 224 8.70 22.54 -7.56
CA ALA A 224 8.88 23.78 -6.81
C ALA A 224 8.99 23.57 -5.29
N ALA A 225 8.35 22.53 -4.75
CA ALA A 225 8.46 22.18 -3.34
C ALA A 225 9.81 21.52 -2.99
N ILE A 226 10.31 20.65 -3.86
CA ILE A 226 11.64 20.04 -3.73
C ILE A 226 12.71 21.14 -3.70
N ASP A 227 12.68 22.04 -4.69
CA ASP A 227 13.61 23.17 -4.75
C ASP A 227 13.49 24.09 -3.53
N ALA A 228 12.26 24.40 -3.10
CA ALA A 228 12.02 25.28 -1.95
C ALA A 228 12.44 24.66 -0.61
N ALA A 229 12.53 23.33 -0.53
CA ALA A 229 13.08 22.61 0.61
C ALA A 229 14.62 22.54 0.58
N GLY A 230 15.25 22.92 -0.53
CA GLY A 230 16.71 22.95 -0.68
C GLY A 230 17.32 21.63 -1.17
N TYR A 231 16.51 20.76 -1.79
CA TYR A 231 16.94 19.47 -2.35
C TYR A 231 17.03 19.54 -3.88
N GLU A 232 17.89 18.72 -4.47
CA GLU A 232 18.07 18.63 -5.93
C GLU A 232 17.16 17.53 -6.53
N PRO A 233 16.20 17.87 -7.41
CA PRO A 233 15.34 16.89 -8.06
C PRO A 233 16.12 15.86 -8.89
N GLY A 234 15.76 14.58 -8.80
CA GLY A 234 16.42 13.46 -9.47
C GLY A 234 17.73 13.01 -8.83
N LYS A 235 18.26 13.79 -7.88
CA LYS A 235 19.43 13.43 -7.08
C LYS A 235 19.01 13.12 -5.65
N ASP A 236 18.45 14.09 -4.94
CA ASP A 236 18.07 13.91 -3.54
C ASP A 236 16.65 13.34 -3.46
N VAL A 237 15.75 13.83 -4.33
CA VAL A 237 14.33 13.47 -4.35
C VAL A 237 13.87 13.21 -5.78
N ALA A 238 13.23 12.06 -6.00
CA ALA A 238 12.54 11.72 -7.24
C ALA A 238 11.01 11.76 -7.05
N ILE A 239 10.27 11.51 -8.13
CA ILE A 239 8.81 11.51 -8.17
C ILE A 239 8.31 10.09 -8.49
N ALA A 240 7.25 9.67 -7.80
CA ALA A 240 6.44 8.53 -8.19
C ALA A 240 5.00 9.00 -8.44
N LEU A 241 4.30 8.31 -9.35
CA LEU A 241 2.93 8.63 -9.73
C LEU A 241 2.03 7.43 -9.52
N ASP A 242 0.81 7.70 -9.06
CA ASP A 242 -0.30 6.76 -9.16
C ASP A 242 -1.46 7.52 -9.83
N PRO A 243 -1.65 7.35 -11.15
CA PRO A 243 -2.79 7.90 -11.86
C PRO A 243 -4.10 7.23 -11.43
N ALA A 244 -4.09 5.95 -11.01
CA ALA A 244 -5.27 5.11 -10.84
C ALA A 244 -6.16 5.12 -12.10
N ALA A 245 -5.57 4.78 -13.25
CA ALA A 245 -6.17 5.07 -14.56
C ALA A 245 -7.51 4.38 -14.83
N SER A 246 -7.83 3.29 -14.11
CA SER A 246 -9.13 2.63 -14.14
C SER A 246 -10.28 3.59 -13.80
N GLU A 247 -10.08 4.52 -12.87
CA GLU A 247 -11.11 5.48 -12.39
C GLU A 247 -11.58 6.47 -13.45
N PHE A 248 -10.76 6.70 -14.49
CA PHE A 248 -11.09 7.58 -15.60
C PHE A 248 -11.05 6.87 -16.95
N PHE A 249 -11.02 5.54 -16.97
CA PHE A 249 -11.17 4.75 -18.18
C PHE A 249 -12.66 4.53 -18.49
N GLN A 250 -13.08 4.99 -19.67
CA GLN A 250 -14.46 4.90 -20.12
C GLN A 250 -14.50 4.59 -21.62
N ASP A 251 -15.29 3.59 -22.01
CA ASP A 251 -15.58 3.26 -23.41
C ASP A 251 -14.31 3.05 -24.26
N GLY A 252 -13.27 2.42 -23.67
CA GLY A 252 -12.00 2.12 -24.34
C GLY A 252 -11.00 3.28 -24.38
N CYS A 253 -11.29 4.40 -23.71
CA CYS A 253 -10.42 5.58 -23.68
C CYS A 253 -10.27 6.15 -22.27
N TYR A 254 -9.23 6.94 -22.04
CA TYR A 254 -8.95 7.63 -20.78
C TYR A 254 -9.50 9.05 -20.81
N VAL A 255 -10.47 9.38 -19.96
CA VAL A 255 -11.25 10.63 -20.01
C VAL A 255 -10.89 11.56 -18.84
N PHE A 256 -10.11 12.60 -19.13
CA PHE A 256 -9.61 13.59 -18.16
C PHE A 256 -10.68 14.64 -17.84
N LYS A 257 -11.72 14.21 -17.11
CA LYS A 257 -12.90 15.04 -16.81
C LYS A 257 -12.59 16.19 -15.86
N LYS A 258 -11.67 15.99 -14.90
CA LYS A 258 -11.41 16.98 -13.84
C LYS A 258 -10.54 18.13 -14.32
N SER A 259 -9.48 17.84 -15.06
CA SER A 259 -8.63 18.87 -15.67
C SER A 259 -9.24 19.46 -16.94
N GLY A 260 -10.15 18.74 -17.60
CA GLY A 260 -10.70 19.11 -18.90
C GLY A 260 -9.71 18.87 -20.05
N ALA A 261 -8.69 18.02 -19.86
CA ALA A 261 -7.66 17.72 -20.86
C ALA A 261 -8.15 16.78 -22.00
N GLY A 262 -9.45 16.49 -22.05
CA GLY A 262 -10.08 15.71 -23.10
C GLY A 262 -9.94 14.20 -22.90
N THR A 263 -9.86 13.46 -24.00
CA THR A 263 -9.77 12.00 -24.00
C THR A 263 -8.42 11.58 -24.59
N LYS A 264 -7.88 10.46 -24.10
CA LYS A 264 -6.64 9.85 -24.60
C LYS A 264 -6.84 8.37 -24.92
N THR A 265 -6.19 7.87 -25.95
CA THR A 265 -5.97 6.42 -26.13
C THR A 265 -4.85 5.92 -25.23
N ALA A 266 -4.67 4.59 -25.12
CA ALA A 266 -3.54 4.01 -24.42
C ALA A 266 -2.19 4.51 -24.98
N GLU A 267 -2.04 4.62 -26.30
CA GLU A 267 -0.81 5.15 -26.93
C GLU A 267 -0.56 6.61 -26.55
N GLU A 268 -1.61 7.42 -26.46
CA GLU A 268 -1.50 8.82 -26.04
C GLU A 268 -1.16 8.95 -24.55
N MET A 269 -1.63 8.03 -23.69
CA MET A 269 -1.21 7.91 -22.29
C MET A 269 0.28 7.53 -22.21
N VAL A 270 0.74 6.54 -22.95
CA VAL A 270 2.17 6.17 -23.01
C VAL A 270 3.02 7.35 -23.49
N ALA A 271 2.57 8.08 -24.51
CA ALA A 271 3.27 9.27 -25.00
C ALA A 271 3.32 10.39 -23.96
N LEU A 272 2.24 10.58 -23.18
CA LEU A 272 2.20 11.53 -22.07
C LEU A 272 3.27 11.18 -21.02
N TYR A 273 3.28 9.94 -20.52
CA TYR A 273 4.25 9.48 -19.54
C TYR A 273 5.69 9.60 -20.05
N LYS A 274 5.95 9.19 -21.28
CA LYS A 274 7.26 9.34 -21.92
C LYS A 274 7.72 10.80 -21.91
N GLY A 275 6.84 11.71 -22.32
CA GLY A 275 7.13 13.14 -22.33
C GLY A 275 7.40 13.71 -20.94
N TRP A 276 6.75 13.19 -19.90
CA TRP A 276 7.00 13.60 -18.52
C TRP A 276 8.28 13.02 -17.94
N ILE A 277 8.60 11.75 -18.18
CA ILE A 277 9.87 11.13 -17.73
C ILE A 277 11.08 11.84 -18.36
N ASP A 278 10.93 12.43 -19.56
CA ASP A 278 11.98 13.24 -20.20
C ASP A 278 12.19 14.62 -19.53
N ARG A 279 11.22 15.11 -18.73
CA ARG A 279 11.25 16.45 -18.12
C ARG A 279 11.33 16.45 -16.59
N TYR A 280 10.80 15.41 -15.96
CA TYR A 280 10.67 15.27 -14.51
C TYR A 280 11.37 13.99 -14.06
N PRO A 281 11.96 13.96 -12.85
CA PRO A 281 12.66 12.79 -12.32
C PRO A 281 11.67 11.73 -11.81
N ILE A 282 10.83 11.21 -12.71
CA ILE A 282 9.85 10.18 -12.41
C ILE A 282 10.53 8.82 -12.46
N VAL A 283 10.45 8.08 -11.35
CA VAL A 283 11.14 6.79 -11.16
C VAL A 283 10.16 5.62 -11.02
N SER A 284 8.89 5.91 -10.76
CA SER A 284 7.84 4.89 -10.66
C SER A 284 6.48 5.44 -11.14
N ILE A 285 5.74 4.61 -11.87
CA ILE A 285 4.35 4.85 -12.28
C ILE A 285 3.55 3.59 -11.90
N GLU A 286 2.66 3.76 -10.94
CA GLU A 286 1.63 2.78 -10.55
C GLU A 286 0.40 2.96 -11.42
N ASP A 287 -0.29 1.90 -11.81
CA ASP A 287 -1.58 1.93 -12.52
C ASP A 287 -1.74 3.01 -13.61
N GLY A 288 -0.72 3.07 -14.47
CA GLY A 288 -0.67 4.05 -15.56
C GLY A 288 -1.76 3.84 -16.63
N LEU A 289 -2.35 2.66 -16.68
CA LEU A 289 -3.43 2.24 -17.58
C LEU A 289 -4.44 1.40 -16.80
N ALA A 290 -5.66 1.24 -17.34
CA ALA A 290 -6.75 0.55 -16.65
C ALA A 290 -6.44 -0.93 -16.39
N GLU A 291 -7.02 -1.50 -15.34
CA GLU A 291 -6.72 -2.85 -14.82
C GLU A 291 -6.88 -3.99 -15.85
N ASP A 292 -7.74 -3.80 -16.86
CA ASP A 292 -8.00 -4.77 -17.93
C ASP A 292 -7.50 -4.33 -19.31
N ASP A 293 -6.80 -3.20 -19.43
CA ASP A 293 -6.14 -2.77 -20.68
C ASP A 293 -4.78 -3.48 -20.86
N TRP A 294 -4.77 -4.82 -20.84
CA TRP A 294 -3.56 -5.65 -20.93
C TRP A 294 -2.72 -5.34 -22.18
N ALA A 295 -3.38 -5.06 -23.31
CA ALA A 295 -2.70 -4.69 -24.55
C ALA A 295 -2.04 -3.30 -24.45
N GLY A 296 -2.69 -2.34 -23.79
CA GLY A 296 -2.10 -1.05 -23.46
C GLY A 296 -0.92 -1.19 -22.50
N TRP A 297 -1.08 -2.00 -21.45
CA TRP A 297 -0.02 -2.30 -20.48
C TRP A 297 1.22 -2.93 -21.12
N ALA A 298 1.06 -3.86 -22.06
CA ALA A 298 2.17 -4.41 -22.81
C ALA A 298 2.94 -3.32 -23.59
N LYS A 299 2.22 -2.40 -24.24
CA LYS A 299 2.83 -1.25 -24.94
C LYS A 299 3.52 -0.27 -23.97
N LEU A 300 2.91 0.00 -22.81
CA LEU A 300 3.51 0.82 -21.76
C LEU A 300 4.82 0.20 -21.28
N THR A 301 4.81 -1.11 -21.05
CA THR A 301 5.96 -1.87 -20.56
C THR A 301 7.08 -1.90 -21.59
N GLU A 302 6.77 -2.21 -22.85
CA GLU A 302 7.72 -2.15 -23.96
C GLU A 302 8.37 -0.76 -24.07
N ALA A 303 7.57 0.30 -23.93
CA ALA A 303 8.06 1.66 -24.10
C ALA A 303 8.91 2.18 -22.94
N LEU A 304 8.57 1.83 -21.68
CA LEU A 304 9.06 2.56 -20.50
C LEU A 304 9.77 1.71 -19.43
N SER A 305 9.60 0.39 -19.40
CA SER A 305 10.10 -0.46 -18.29
C SER A 305 11.62 -0.43 -18.07
N SER A 306 12.39 -0.03 -19.08
CA SER A 306 13.85 0.16 -18.97
C SER A 306 14.28 1.47 -18.31
N ARG A 307 13.34 2.39 -18.08
CA ARG A 307 13.61 3.74 -17.55
C ARG A 307 12.86 4.03 -16.25
N VAL A 308 11.75 3.35 -16.00
CA VAL A 308 10.85 3.62 -14.88
C VAL A 308 10.31 2.29 -14.34
N GLN A 309 10.09 2.24 -13.03
CA GLN A 309 9.30 1.19 -12.42
C GLN A 309 7.83 1.35 -12.86
N LEU A 310 7.20 0.24 -13.25
CA LEU A 310 5.80 0.14 -13.62
C LEU A 310 5.14 -0.80 -12.61
N VAL A 311 4.34 -0.24 -11.71
CA VAL A 311 3.73 -0.95 -10.60
C VAL A 311 2.28 -1.29 -10.97
N GLY A 312 1.93 -2.57 -10.97
CA GLY A 312 0.53 -2.99 -11.04
C GLY A 312 -0.09 -3.06 -9.65
N ASP A 313 -1.15 -2.29 -9.41
CA ASP A 313 -1.99 -2.35 -8.22
C ASP A 313 -3.31 -3.04 -8.54
N ASP A 314 -4.29 -2.36 -9.13
CA ASP A 314 -5.56 -2.96 -9.57
C ASP A 314 -5.31 -4.01 -10.66
N LEU A 315 -4.27 -3.82 -11.49
CA LEU A 315 -3.83 -4.79 -12.50
C LEU A 315 -3.57 -6.18 -11.89
N PHE A 316 -2.97 -6.26 -10.71
CA PHE A 316 -2.57 -7.53 -10.09
C PHE A 316 -3.38 -7.88 -8.84
N CYS A 317 -3.98 -6.93 -8.12
CA CYS A 317 -4.78 -7.12 -6.91
C CYS A 317 -4.11 -8.02 -5.85
N THR A 318 -2.78 -7.99 -5.72
CA THR A 318 -2.02 -8.93 -4.86
C THR A 318 -2.38 -10.41 -5.14
N ASN A 319 -2.73 -10.75 -6.38
CA ASN A 319 -3.21 -12.07 -6.81
C ASN A 319 -2.15 -12.76 -7.68
N ILE A 320 -1.74 -13.97 -7.28
CA ILE A 320 -0.70 -14.74 -7.97
C ILE A 320 -1.10 -15.09 -9.41
N GLU A 321 -2.36 -15.43 -9.68
CA GLU A 321 -2.81 -15.81 -11.03
C GLU A 321 -2.73 -14.62 -12.02
N ARG A 322 -3.07 -13.41 -11.56
CA ARG A 322 -2.93 -12.20 -12.39
C ARG A 322 -1.47 -11.80 -12.54
N LEU A 323 -0.67 -11.94 -11.48
CA LEU A 323 0.77 -11.71 -11.53
C LEU A 323 1.46 -12.70 -12.49
N ASP A 324 1.07 -13.97 -12.49
CA ASP A 324 1.54 -15.00 -13.43
C ASP A 324 1.30 -14.57 -14.88
N ARG A 325 0.08 -14.13 -15.18
CA ARG A 325 -0.25 -13.60 -16.50
C ARG A 325 0.64 -12.39 -16.87
N GLY A 326 0.86 -11.48 -15.93
CA GLY A 326 1.76 -10.33 -16.12
C GLY A 326 3.19 -10.75 -16.46
N ILE A 327 3.72 -11.71 -15.71
CA ILE A 327 5.05 -12.28 -15.93
C ILE A 327 5.14 -12.95 -17.32
N GLU A 328 4.17 -13.78 -17.68
CA GLU A 328 4.13 -14.50 -18.96
C GLU A 328 4.00 -13.56 -20.17
N GLU A 329 3.20 -12.50 -20.05
CA GLU A 329 2.98 -11.52 -21.12
C GLU A 329 4.03 -10.39 -21.14
N GLY A 330 4.92 -10.32 -20.15
CA GLY A 330 5.93 -9.26 -20.03
C GLY A 330 5.32 -7.89 -19.72
N VAL A 331 4.35 -7.85 -18.82
CA VAL A 331 3.53 -6.68 -18.45
C VAL A 331 3.90 -6.17 -17.07
N ALA A 332 4.22 -4.88 -16.96
CA ALA A 332 4.75 -4.22 -15.77
C ALA A 332 6.12 -4.78 -15.35
N ASN A 333 6.67 -4.28 -14.24
CA ASN A 333 7.91 -4.81 -13.65
C ASN A 333 7.93 -4.72 -12.11
N ALA A 334 6.80 -4.36 -11.50
CA ALA A 334 6.61 -4.35 -10.06
C ALA A 334 5.13 -4.56 -9.71
N ILE A 335 4.87 -4.99 -8.48
CA ILE A 335 3.54 -5.19 -7.93
C ILE A 335 3.36 -4.37 -6.64
N LEU A 336 2.20 -3.75 -6.49
CA LEU A 336 1.77 -3.17 -5.22
C LEU A 336 1.15 -4.26 -4.36
N ILE A 337 1.64 -4.40 -3.12
CA ILE A 337 1.24 -5.46 -2.21
C ILE A 337 0.34 -4.86 -1.12
N LYS A 338 -0.92 -5.27 -1.11
CA LYS A 338 -1.92 -4.89 -0.11
C LYS A 338 -2.47 -6.16 0.54
N LEU A 339 -2.15 -6.37 1.82
CA LEU A 339 -2.49 -7.61 2.52
C LEU A 339 -3.99 -7.94 2.45
N ASN A 340 -4.86 -6.93 2.52
CA ASN A 340 -6.31 -7.13 2.52
C ASN A 340 -6.89 -7.43 1.14
N GLN A 341 -6.15 -7.23 0.05
CA GLN A 341 -6.56 -7.68 -1.28
C GLN A 341 -6.48 -9.20 -1.41
N ILE A 342 -5.54 -9.85 -0.71
CA ILE A 342 -5.40 -11.31 -0.74
C ILE A 342 -5.95 -11.98 0.51
N GLY A 343 -5.82 -11.38 1.70
CA GLY A 343 -6.54 -11.75 2.92
C GLY A 343 -5.80 -12.63 3.93
N SER A 344 -4.52 -12.96 3.72
CA SER A 344 -3.69 -13.64 4.73
C SER A 344 -2.21 -13.24 4.63
N VAL A 345 -1.46 -13.40 5.73
CA VAL A 345 -0.01 -13.15 5.78
C VAL A 345 0.74 -14.16 4.90
N THR A 346 0.35 -15.43 4.93
CA THR A 346 0.97 -16.48 4.10
C THR A 346 0.84 -16.19 2.61
N GLU A 347 -0.38 -15.94 2.11
CA GLU A 347 -0.58 -15.66 0.67
C GLU A 347 0.11 -14.35 0.26
N THR A 348 0.18 -13.35 1.15
CA THR A 348 0.93 -12.12 0.90
C THR A 348 2.43 -12.39 0.71
N LEU A 349 3.05 -13.14 1.62
CA LEU A 349 4.47 -13.48 1.53
C LEU A 349 4.78 -14.37 0.31
N GLN A 350 3.87 -15.28 -0.04
CA GLN A 350 3.96 -16.09 -1.26
C GLN A 350 3.92 -15.22 -2.51
N CYS A 351 3.01 -14.23 -2.58
CA CYS A 351 2.92 -13.29 -3.70
C CYS A 351 4.21 -12.46 -3.84
N ILE A 352 4.76 -11.94 -2.73
CA ILE A 352 6.04 -11.20 -2.72
C ILE A 352 7.18 -12.08 -3.24
N GLU A 353 7.30 -13.31 -2.75
CA GLU A 353 8.36 -14.22 -3.18
C GLU A 353 8.22 -14.62 -4.65
N HIS A 354 6.99 -14.81 -5.10
CA HIS A 354 6.69 -15.12 -6.50
C HIS A 354 7.09 -13.97 -7.44
N ALA A 355 6.75 -12.73 -7.08
CA ALA A 355 7.19 -11.54 -7.80
C ALA A 355 8.73 -11.47 -7.86
N ARG A 356 9.38 -11.60 -6.70
CA ARG A 356 10.85 -11.54 -6.58
C ARG A 356 11.55 -12.60 -7.43
N SER A 357 11.10 -13.85 -7.34
CA SER A 357 11.68 -14.99 -8.08
C SER A 357 11.57 -14.82 -9.60
N ASN A 358 10.63 -13.99 -10.07
CA ASN A 358 10.45 -13.64 -11.49
C ASN A 358 11.00 -12.26 -11.86
N GLY A 359 11.79 -11.63 -10.99
CA GLY A 359 12.46 -10.36 -11.25
C GLY A 359 11.58 -9.10 -11.13
N TYR A 360 10.38 -9.22 -10.56
CA TYR A 360 9.52 -8.08 -10.28
C TYR A 360 9.90 -7.43 -8.94
N GLY A 361 9.81 -6.11 -8.89
CA GLY A 361 9.82 -5.37 -7.63
C GLY A 361 8.51 -5.58 -6.85
N ALA A 362 8.56 -5.40 -5.54
CA ALA A 362 7.36 -5.36 -4.70
C ALA A 362 7.35 -4.08 -3.87
N VAL A 363 6.17 -3.47 -3.74
CA VAL A 363 5.97 -2.25 -2.95
C VAL A 363 4.89 -2.54 -1.91
N ILE A 364 5.24 -2.59 -0.62
CA ILE A 364 4.22 -2.78 0.43
C ILE A 364 3.37 -1.52 0.52
N SER A 365 2.05 -1.66 0.55
CA SER A 365 1.13 -0.54 0.53
C SER A 365 0.10 -0.55 1.65
N HIS A 366 -0.33 0.64 2.04
CA HIS A 366 -1.48 0.89 2.88
C HIS A 366 -2.81 0.79 2.10
N ARG A 367 -3.94 1.11 2.73
CA ARG A 367 -5.19 1.49 2.04
C ARG A 367 -5.65 2.89 2.41
N SER A 368 -6.57 3.48 1.66
CA SER A 368 -7.11 4.81 1.99
C SER A 368 -7.87 4.86 3.32
N GLY A 369 -8.52 3.78 3.77
CA GLY A 369 -8.99 3.60 5.15
C GLY A 369 -7.97 2.81 5.96
N GLU A 370 -7.14 3.49 6.74
CA GLU A 370 -6.13 2.85 7.60
C GLU A 370 -6.54 2.85 9.08
N THR A 371 -5.76 2.18 9.91
CA THR A 371 -5.89 2.22 11.37
C THR A 371 -4.58 2.67 12.03
N GLU A 372 -4.50 2.64 13.35
CA GLU A 372 -3.25 2.78 14.08
C GLU A 372 -2.28 1.60 13.90
N ASP A 373 -2.73 0.49 13.31
CA ASP A 373 -1.92 -0.71 13.11
C ASP A 373 -0.71 -0.41 12.22
N THR A 374 0.47 -0.90 12.59
CA THR A 374 1.73 -0.65 11.86
C THR A 374 2.28 -1.88 11.15
N PHE A 375 1.49 -2.94 10.95
CA PHE A 375 1.94 -4.25 10.46
C PHE A 375 2.76 -4.12 9.16
N ILE A 376 2.33 -3.26 8.25
CA ILE A 376 2.98 -3.08 6.95
C ILE A 376 4.41 -2.52 7.04
N ALA A 377 4.77 -1.81 8.12
CA ALA A 377 6.15 -1.36 8.35
C ALA A 377 7.06 -2.55 8.66
N ASP A 378 6.62 -3.43 9.58
CA ASP A 378 7.34 -4.66 9.91
C ASP A 378 7.35 -5.63 8.73
N LEU A 379 6.28 -5.72 7.93
CA LEU A 379 6.24 -6.53 6.72
C LEU A 379 7.22 -6.03 5.66
N ALA A 380 7.30 -4.72 5.40
CA ALA A 380 8.20 -4.16 4.40
C ALA A 380 9.67 -4.47 4.72
N VAL A 381 10.04 -4.38 6.00
CA VAL A 381 11.37 -4.76 6.49
C VAL A 381 11.55 -6.27 6.46
N GLY A 382 10.62 -7.02 7.05
CA GLY A 382 10.65 -8.48 7.15
C GLY A 382 10.78 -9.17 5.79
N ALA A 383 9.98 -8.73 4.82
CA ALA A 383 10.05 -9.24 3.46
C ALA A 383 11.24 -8.70 2.68
N GLY A 384 11.93 -7.64 3.15
CA GLY A 384 13.11 -7.07 2.49
C GLY A 384 12.82 -6.50 1.09
N VAL A 385 11.62 -5.97 0.86
CA VAL A 385 11.20 -5.50 -0.48
C VAL A 385 11.82 -4.16 -0.89
N GLY A 386 12.35 -3.41 0.09
CA GLY A 386 13.03 -2.13 -0.14
C GLY A 386 12.11 -0.95 -0.44
N GLN A 387 10.79 -1.11 -0.58
CA GLN A 387 9.86 -0.01 -0.91
C GLN A 387 8.58 -0.07 -0.08
N ILE A 388 8.03 1.11 0.25
CA ILE A 388 6.74 1.23 0.94
C ILE A 388 5.94 2.45 0.45
N LYS A 389 4.64 2.27 0.21
CA LYS A 389 3.65 3.33 -0.07
C LYS A 389 2.70 3.42 1.13
N THR A 390 2.91 4.40 2.01
CA THR A 390 2.11 4.52 3.25
C THR A 390 1.53 5.91 3.49
N GLY A 391 1.43 6.71 2.42
CA GLY A 391 0.74 8.01 2.41
C GLY A 391 1.66 9.19 2.66
N SER A 392 1.09 10.28 3.20
CA SER A 392 1.81 11.53 3.43
C SER A 392 2.47 11.62 4.80
N ALA A 393 3.23 12.70 5.00
CA ALA A 393 3.79 13.11 6.29
C ALA A 393 2.76 13.72 7.26
N SER A 394 1.48 13.36 7.14
CA SER A 394 0.41 13.85 8.00
C SER A 394 -0.64 12.77 8.25
N ARG A 395 -1.47 13.00 9.28
CA ARG A 395 -2.44 12.05 9.84
C ARG A 395 -1.79 10.80 10.46
N THR A 396 -2.27 10.39 11.64
CA THR A 396 -1.58 9.35 12.44
C THR A 396 -1.71 7.96 11.83
N ASP A 397 -2.78 7.71 11.08
CA ASP A 397 -2.98 6.48 10.29
C ASP A 397 -1.84 6.23 9.27
N ARG A 398 -1.16 7.29 8.82
CA ARG A 398 0.05 7.23 7.97
C ARG A 398 1.32 7.26 8.81
N VAL A 399 1.43 8.31 9.63
CA VAL A 399 2.64 8.62 10.41
C VAL A 399 2.98 7.51 11.42
N ALA A 400 2.01 6.72 11.89
CA ALA A 400 2.27 5.56 12.74
C ALA A 400 3.22 4.54 12.08
N LYS A 401 3.10 4.31 10.77
CA LYS A 401 3.96 3.38 10.02
C LYS A 401 5.36 3.94 9.87
N TYR A 402 5.50 5.23 9.56
CA TYR A 402 6.80 5.90 9.56
C TYR A 402 7.47 5.87 10.93
N ASN A 403 6.72 6.10 12.00
CA ASN A 403 7.25 6.00 13.36
C ASN A 403 7.68 4.58 13.72
N GLN A 404 6.98 3.55 13.22
CA GLN A 404 7.42 2.18 13.38
C GLN A 404 8.72 1.90 12.62
N LEU A 405 8.85 2.38 11.39
CA LEU A 405 10.10 2.28 10.62
C LEU A 405 11.27 3.02 11.29
N LEU A 406 11.02 4.15 11.96
CA LEU A 406 12.03 4.82 12.79
C LEU A 406 12.49 3.93 13.95
N ARG A 407 11.57 3.26 14.65
CA ARG A 407 11.91 2.32 15.74
C ARG A 407 12.70 1.12 15.22
N ILE A 408 12.30 0.56 14.08
CA ILE A 408 13.00 -0.55 13.44
C ILE A 408 14.42 -0.12 13.02
N ALA A 409 14.57 1.07 12.44
CA ALA A 409 15.88 1.62 12.10
C ALA A 409 16.76 1.83 13.35
N GLU A 410 16.19 2.33 14.45
CA GLU A 410 16.88 2.47 15.73
C GLU A 410 17.34 1.11 16.28
N GLU A 411 16.48 0.09 16.21
CA GLU A 411 16.78 -1.27 16.71
C GLU A 411 17.86 -1.97 15.87
N LEU A 412 17.85 -1.78 14.56
CA LEU A 412 18.86 -2.32 13.65
C LEU A 412 20.19 -1.56 13.77
N GLY A 413 20.17 -0.27 14.11
CA GLY A 413 21.38 0.54 14.26
C GLY A 413 22.27 0.51 13.00
N ASP A 414 23.57 0.31 13.18
CA ASP A 414 24.56 0.38 12.10
C ASP A 414 24.40 -0.70 11.01
N VAL A 415 23.62 -1.76 11.25
CA VAL A 415 23.38 -2.81 10.24
C VAL A 415 22.18 -2.51 9.35
N ALA A 416 21.40 -1.47 9.64
CA ALA A 416 20.28 -1.04 8.81
C ALA A 416 20.78 -0.62 7.42
N TYR A 417 20.17 -1.18 6.38
CA TYR A 417 20.47 -0.84 4.99
C TYR A 417 19.29 -0.11 4.36
N TYR A 418 19.53 1.10 3.87
CA TYR A 418 18.56 1.86 3.09
C TYR A 418 19.03 1.89 1.63
N PRO A 419 18.29 1.28 0.69
CA PRO A 419 18.80 1.10 -0.67
C PRO A 419 18.79 2.39 -1.50
N GLY A 420 18.00 3.41 -1.12
CA GLY A 420 18.00 4.72 -1.78
C GLY A 420 17.83 4.62 -3.29
N ARG A 421 18.80 5.14 -4.05
CA ARG A 421 18.81 5.10 -5.51
C ARG A 421 18.94 3.70 -6.09
N ASP A 422 19.60 2.77 -5.40
CA ASP A 422 19.94 1.45 -5.97
C ASP A 422 18.70 0.62 -6.35
N LEU A 423 17.51 0.99 -5.87
CA LEU A 423 16.23 0.39 -6.26
C LEU A 423 15.79 0.72 -7.69
N TYR A 424 16.14 1.90 -8.16
CA TYR A 424 15.72 2.43 -9.44
C TYR A 424 17.01 2.51 -10.28
N GLY A 425 17.13 1.77 -11.38
CA GLY A 425 18.37 1.67 -12.16
C GLY A 425 18.82 2.98 -12.84
N LEU A 426 19.09 4.01 -12.03
CA LEU A 426 19.38 5.41 -12.33
C LEU A 426 20.87 5.73 -12.24
#